data_AF-A0A0A3W5Z5-F1
#
_entry.id   AF-A0A0A3W5Z5-F1
#
_cell.length_a   1.000
_cell.length_b   1.000
_cell.length_c   1.000
_cell.angle_alpha   90.00
_cell.angle_beta   90.00
_cell.angle_gamma   90.00
#
_symmetry.space_group_name_H-M   'P 1'
#
loop_
_entity.id
_entity.type
_entity.pdbx_description
1 polymer ?
#
loop_
_entity_poly.entity_id
_entity_poly.type
_entity_poly.pdbx_seq_one_letter_code
_entity_poly.pdbx_strand_id
1 'polypeptide(L)'
;MKKILLVSIALIISTTSFAAGNPTKTGDVVGRDLDVPIFGALGHTGVFVSTNNIVQVMNATPYVDIVQFTTLSGFKTTPYWGARAKSSFTFKTPYTSAANQITTISNAQKPHVTYTLYSSTPSPAKQVCSSYNSSGACIAYTWQKGSFRCDGFTKWLYTETGNGNLGGSTPNGTFNSSLLTITRA
;
A
#
# COMPACT_ATOMS: atom_id res chain seq x y z
N MET A 1 -23.88 -25.47 -55.56
CA MET A 1 -22.94 -25.36 -54.42
C MET A 1 -22.59 -23.89 -54.18
N LYS A 2 -23.25 -23.21 -53.24
CA LYS A 2 -22.94 -21.81 -52.86
C LYS A 2 -22.11 -21.85 -51.57
N LYS A 3 -20.84 -21.46 -51.65
CA LYS A 3 -19.93 -21.39 -50.50
C LYS A 3 -20.27 -20.13 -49.69
N ILE A 4 -20.73 -20.32 -48.46
CA ILE A 4 -20.90 -19.23 -47.49
C ILE A 4 -19.53 -18.98 -46.88
N LEU A 5 -18.99 -17.79 -47.11
CA LEU A 5 -17.73 -17.34 -46.53
C LEU A 5 -18.03 -16.78 -45.13
N LEU A 6 -17.72 -17.55 -44.08
CA LEU A 6 -17.73 -17.09 -42.70
C LEU A 6 -16.46 -16.25 -42.46
N VAL A 7 -16.61 -14.95 -42.28
CA VAL A 7 -15.55 -14.06 -41.84
C VAL A 7 -15.64 -13.93 -40.32
N SER A 8 -14.78 -14.64 -39.61
CA SER A 8 -14.61 -14.49 -38.16
C SER A 8 -13.76 -13.24 -37.89
N ILE A 9 -14.39 -12.16 -37.43
CA ILE A 9 -13.69 -10.99 -36.91
C ILE A 9 -13.17 -11.35 -35.51
N ALA A 10 -11.88 -11.68 -35.42
CA ALA A 10 -11.18 -11.78 -34.15
C ALA A 10 -10.97 -10.35 -33.61
N LEU A 11 -11.76 -9.96 -32.62
CA LEU A 11 -11.57 -8.72 -31.88
C LEU A 11 -10.33 -8.89 -30.99
N ILE A 12 -9.15 -8.52 -31.51
CA ILE A 12 -7.95 -8.38 -30.69
C ILE A 12 -8.18 -7.14 -29.82
N ILE A 13 -8.66 -7.36 -28.59
CA ILE A 13 -8.54 -6.36 -27.53
C ILE A 13 -7.05 -6.30 -27.22
N SER A 14 -6.34 -5.40 -27.90
CA SER A 14 -5.01 -4.99 -27.51
C SER A 14 -5.13 -4.29 -26.16
N THR A 15 -5.09 -5.06 -25.07
CA THR A 15 -4.77 -4.50 -23.77
C THR A 15 -3.35 -4.00 -23.92
N THR A 16 -3.19 -2.69 -24.10
CA THR A 16 -1.91 -2.03 -23.93
C THR A 16 -1.51 -2.25 -22.49
N SER A 17 -0.82 -3.37 -22.24
CA SER A 17 0.00 -3.59 -21.07
C SER A 17 1.10 -2.54 -21.16
N PHE A 18 0.79 -1.31 -20.76
CA PHE A 18 1.79 -0.31 -20.45
C PHE A 18 2.79 -1.03 -19.55
N ALA A 19 4.02 -1.19 -20.02
CA ALA A 19 5.07 -1.79 -19.21
C ALA A 19 5.04 -1.05 -17.87
N ALA A 20 4.59 -1.77 -16.85
CA ALA A 20 4.41 -1.33 -15.50
C ALA A 20 5.72 -0.70 -15.01
N GLY A 21 5.79 0.63 -14.99
CA GLY A 21 7.01 1.36 -14.63
C GLY A 21 7.53 0.94 -13.26
N ASN A 22 8.85 0.93 -13.09
CA ASN A 22 9.43 0.78 -11.76
C ASN A 22 9.17 2.04 -10.93
N PRO A 23 9.10 1.93 -9.59
CA PRO A 23 9.16 3.12 -8.76
C PRO A 23 10.52 3.79 -8.92
N THR A 24 10.54 5.11 -8.95
CA THR A 24 11.74 5.93 -9.17
C THR A 24 12.02 6.87 -8.00
N LYS A 25 11.00 7.21 -7.20
CA LYS A 25 11.10 8.17 -6.09
C LYS A 25 10.43 7.65 -4.84
N THR A 26 10.98 8.00 -3.68
CA THR A 26 10.36 7.75 -2.39
C THR A 26 8.93 8.29 -2.38
N GLY A 27 8.00 7.46 -1.93
CA GLY A 27 6.57 7.74 -1.92
C GLY A 27 5.81 7.06 -3.05
N ASP A 28 6.46 6.62 -4.14
CA ASP A 28 5.76 5.94 -5.24
C ASP A 28 4.94 4.75 -4.73
N VAL A 29 3.69 4.65 -5.17
CA VAL A 29 2.84 3.50 -4.86
C VAL A 29 3.09 2.43 -5.91
N VAL A 30 3.39 1.22 -5.45
CA VAL A 30 3.53 0.04 -6.30
C VAL A 30 2.29 -0.84 -6.17
N GLY A 31 1.88 -1.47 -7.28
CA GLY A 31 0.73 -2.38 -7.34
C GLY A 31 1.08 -3.72 -7.98
N ARG A 32 0.46 -4.80 -7.51
CA ARG A 32 0.57 -6.15 -8.09
C ARG A 32 -0.69 -6.96 -7.79
N ASP A 33 -0.88 -8.08 -8.48
CA ASP A 33 -1.96 -9.03 -8.16
C ASP A 33 -1.74 -9.73 -6.81
N LEU A 34 -2.82 -10.23 -6.21
CA LEU A 34 -2.76 -11.10 -5.03
C LEU A 34 -2.66 -12.56 -5.45
N ASP A 35 -1.78 -13.32 -4.78
CA ASP A 35 -1.67 -14.77 -4.98
C ASP A 35 -2.72 -15.51 -4.14
N VAL A 36 -4.00 -15.31 -4.45
CA VAL A 36 -5.09 -16.05 -3.79
C VAL A 36 -6.08 -16.58 -4.84
N PRO A 37 -6.28 -17.91 -4.96
CA PRO A 37 -6.97 -18.57 -6.08
C PRO A 37 -8.45 -18.21 -6.35
N ILE A 38 -9.08 -17.34 -5.55
CA ILE A 38 -10.49 -16.92 -5.71
C ILE A 38 -10.61 -15.38 -5.77
N PHE A 39 -9.56 -14.66 -5.39
CA PHE A 39 -9.63 -13.21 -5.23
C PHE A 39 -9.04 -12.44 -6.43
N GLY A 40 -8.41 -13.11 -7.40
CA GLY A 40 -7.98 -12.51 -8.67
C GLY A 40 -7.29 -11.14 -8.52
N ALA A 41 -7.48 -10.25 -9.49
CA ALA A 41 -6.90 -8.89 -9.57
C ALA A 41 -7.33 -7.92 -8.42
N LEU A 42 -7.70 -8.41 -7.24
CA LEU A 42 -8.02 -7.60 -6.06
C LEU A 42 -6.83 -6.77 -5.56
N GLY A 43 -5.61 -7.14 -5.94
CA GLY A 43 -4.47 -6.27 -5.85
C GLY A 43 -3.82 -6.16 -4.49
N HIS A 44 -2.55 -5.84 -4.52
CA HIS A 44 -1.74 -5.55 -3.35
C HIS A 44 -0.93 -4.30 -3.61
N THR A 45 -0.96 -3.37 -2.66
CA THR A 45 -0.22 -2.12 -2.75
C THR A 45 0.91 -2.05 -1.73
N GLY A 46 1.96 -1.34 -2.12
CA GLY A 46 3.07 -0.96 -1.25
C GLY A 46 3.52 0.47 -1.54
N VAL A 47 4.36 1.01 -0.67
CA VAL A 47 4.97 2.34 -0.86
C VAL A 47 6.48 2.16 -0.97
N PHE A 48 7.05 2.67 -2.06
CA PHE A 48 8.49 2.67 -2.29
C PHE A 48 9.17 3.68 -1.37
N VAL A 49 10.15 3.21 -0.61
CA VAL A 49 10.99 4.02 0.27
C VAL A 49 12.37 4.20 -0.38
N SER A 50 12.95 3.12 -0.87
CA SER A 50 14.20 3.06 -1.65
C SER A 50 14.32 1.72 -2.39
N THR A 51 15.36 1.54 -3.23
CA THR A 51 15.57 0.36 -4.10
C THR A 51 15.42 -1.00 -3.40
N ASN A 52 15.73 -1.07 -2.10
CA ASN A 52 15.61 -2.27 -1.27
C ASN A 52 14.59 -2.14 -0.12
N ASN A 53 13.74 -1.11 -0.15
CA ASN A 53 12.69 -0.90 0.83
C ASN A 53 11.39 -0.48 0.13
N ILE A 54 10.50 -1.45 -0.05
CA ILE A 54 9.07 -1.23 -0.25
C ILE A 54 8.41 -1.60 1.07
N VAL A 55 7.73 -0.64 1.67
CA VAL A 55 6.92 -0.92 2.85
C VAL A 55 5.54 -1.42 2.41
N GLN A 56 5.09 -2.50 3.02
CA GLN A 56 3.81 -3.14 2.74
C GLN A 56 3.25 -3.77 4.01
N VAL A 57 1.95 -4.10 4.01
CA VAL A 57 1.36 -4.95 5.05
C VAL A 57 0.93 -6.29 4.48
N MET A 58 1.38 -7.39 5.07
CA MET A 58 1.11 -8.75 4.61
C MET A 58 0.19 -9.49 5.58
N ASN A 59 -0.55 -10.47 5.05
CA ASN A 59 -1.28 -11.44 5.86
C ASN A 59 -0.31 -12.48 6.46
N ALA A 60 0.64 -12.01 7.28
CA ALA A 60 1.49 -12.87 8.08
C ALA A 60 0.75 -13.31 9.35
N THR A 61 1.35 -14.19 10.15
CA THR A 61 0.81 -14.58 11.47
C THR A 61 0.36 -13.32 12.24
N PRO A 62 -0.84 -13.32 12.84
CA PRO A 62 -1.36 -12.12 13.49
C PRO A 62 -0.32 -11.49 14.43
N TYR A 63 -0.11 -10.17 14.29
CA TYR A 63 0.80 -9.34 15.09
C TYR A 63 2.30 -9.44 14.79
N VAL A 64 2.78 -10.53 14.20
CA VAL A 64 4.21 -10.68 13.86
C VAL A 64 4.39 -10.44 12.37
N ASP A 65 5.28 -9.52 12.02
CA ASP A 65 5.65 -9.22 10.63
C ASP A 65 4.47 -8.82 9.73
N ILE A 66 3.43 -8.18 10.27
CA ILE A 66 2.36 -7.62 9.42
C ILE A 66 2.92 -6.48 8.58
N VAL A 67 3.56 -5.49 9.19
CA VAL A 67 4.28 -4.43 8.45
C VAL A 67 5.67 -4.96 8.07
N GLN A 68 5.97 -4.99 6.79
CA GLN A 68 7.22 -5.54 6.25
C GLN A 68 7.90 -4.54 5.33
N PHE A 69 9.22 -4.66 5.24
CA PHE A 69 10.02 -4.02 4.20
C PHE A 69 10.57 -5.12 3.29
N THR A 70 10.41 -4.96 1.98
CA THR A 70 10.90 -5.92 0.98
C THR A 70 11.65 -5.20 -0.14
N THR A 71 12.45 -5.94 -0.90
CA THR A 71 13.06 -5.40 -2.12
C THR A 71 12.02 -5.27 -3.24
N LEU A 72 12.32 -4.50 -4.29
CA LEU A 72 11.45 -4.43 -5.46
C LEU A 72 11.25 -5.81 -6.12
N SER A 73 12.29 -6.63 -6.18
CA SER A 73 12.18 -8.02 -6.66
C SER A 73 11.29 -8.86 -5.75
N GLY A 74 11.43 -8.73 -4.43
CA GLY A 74 10.60 -9.44 -3.45
C GLY A 74 9.14 -8.95 -3.41
N PHE A 75 8.85 -7.75 -3.89
CA PHE A 75 7.48 -7.30 -4.12
C PHE A 75 6.89 -7.95 -5.37
N LYS A 76 7.65 -8.08 -6.46
CA LYS A 76 7.19 -8.56 -7.77
C LYS A 76 7.06 -10.09 -7.88
N THR A 77 6.43 -10.72 -6.90
CA THR A 77 6.20 -12.18 -6.89
C THR A 77 5.00 -12.62 -7.72
N THR A 78 4.10 -11.70 -8.03
CA THR A 78 2.88 -11.88 -8.84
C THR A 78 2.86 -10.84 -9.98
N PRO A 79 1.94 -10.95 -10.97
CA PRO A 79 1.84 -9.98 -12.04
C PRO A 79 1.81 -8.53 -11.50
N TYR A 80 2.82 -7.77 -11.92
CA TYR A 80 3.09 -6.43 -11.43
C TYR A 80 2.34 -5.39 -12.28
N TRP A 81 1.62 -4.48 -11.63
CA TRP A 81 0.80 -3.47 -12.29
C TRP A 81 1.58 -2.19 -12.63
N GLY A 82 2.64 -1.92 -11.88
CA GLY A 82 3.46 -0.73 -12.06
C GLY A 82 3.60 0.09 -10.79
N ALA A 83 4.30 1.21 -10.96
CA ALA A 83 4.38 2.25 -9.97
C ALA A 83 3.63 3.49 -10.45
N ARG A 84 3.07 4.22 -9.48
CA ARG A 84 2.47 5.52 -9.69
C ARG A 84 2.98 6.49 -8.62
N ALA A 85 3.31 7.70 -9.04
CA ALA A 85 3.95 8.70 -8.22
C ALA A 85 3.01 9.86 -7.93
N LYS A 86 3.16 10.46 -6.76
CA LYS A 86 2.69 11.82 -6.53
C LYS A 86 3.69 12.79 -7.15
N SER A 87 3.22 13.79 -7.88
CA SER A 87 4.09 14.79 -8.53
C SER A 87 5.05 15.50 -7.56
N SER A 88 4.55 15.81 -6.36
CA SER A 88 5.35 16.37 -5.25
C SER A 88 5.05 15.59 -3.97
N PHE A 89 5.91 14.63 -3.63
CA PHE A 89 5.85 13.92 -2.36
C PHE A 89 6.61 14.71 -1.28
N THR A 90 5.96 14.99 -0.15
CA THR A 90 6.50 15.78 0.96
C THR A 90 6.68 14.95 2.23
N PHE A 91 7.32 15.54 3.22
CA PHE A 91 7.44 15.00 4.58
C PHE A 91 7.22 16.11 5.62
N LYS A 92 6.90 15.74 6.86
CA LYS A 92 6.60 16.68 7.95
C LYS A 92 7.79 16.84 8.89
N THR A 93 7.97 18.01 9.50
CA THR A 93 8.83 18.17 10.69
C THR A 93 8.33 17.25 11.81
N PRO A 94 9.20 16.59 12.61
CA PRO A 94 10.67 16.73 12.69
C PRO A 94 11.47 15.79 11.79
N TYR A 95 10.83 15.10 10.84
CA TYR A 95 11.55 14.17 9.97
C TYR A 95 12.50 14.93 9.03
N THR A 96 13.64 14.31 8.69
CA THR A 96 14.67 14.91 7.82
C THR A 96 14.56 14.45 6.36
N SER A 97 13.74 13.44 6.09
CA SER A 97 13.42 12.97 4.73
C SER A 97 12.11 12.17 4.71
N ALA A 98 11.49 12.07 3.54
CA ALA A 98 10.32 11.20 3.33
C ALA A 98 10.63 9.74 3.63
N ALA A 99 11.82 9.26 3.27
CA ALA A 99 12.20 7.88 3.51
C ALA A 99 12.32 7.57 5.01
N ASN A 100 12.92 8.50 5.76
CA ASN A 100 13.00 8.42 7.22
C ASN A 100 11.60 8.48 7.87
N GLN A 101 10.72 9.38 7.40
CA GLN A 101 9.36 9.47 7.91
C GLN A 101 8.57 8.18 7.70
N ILE A 102 8.50 7.68 6.45
CA ILE A 102 7.76 6.46 6.11
C ILE A 102 8.29 5.28 6.93
N THR A 103 9.61 5.14 7.02
CA THR A 103 10.24 4.05 7.78
C THR A 103 9.88 4.13 9.26
N THR A 104 9.99 5.32 9.86
CA THR A 104 9.72 5.53 11.29
C THR A 104 8.27 5.24 11.65
N ILE A 105 7.31 5.84 10.91
CA ILE A 105 5.88 5.64 11.20
C ILE A 105 5.45 4.19 10.95
N SER A 106 6.04 3.52 9.95
CA SER A 106 5.74 2.12 9.66
C SER A 106 6.28 1.19 10.76
N ASN A 107 7.50 1.45 11.24
CA ASN A 107 8.07 0.69 12.35
C ASN A 107 7.31 0.87 13.66
N ALA A 108 6.78 2.08 13.92
CA ALA A 108 5.96 2.34 15.11
C ALA A 108 4.66 1.52 15.15
N GLN A 109 4.20 0.96 14.03
CA GLN A 109 3.03 0.08 13.97
C GLN A 109 3.36 -1.39 14.31
N LYS A 110 4.64 -1.78 14.34
CA LYS A 110 5.07 -3.15 14.68
C LYS A 110 5.22 -3.31 16.20
N PRO A 111 4.85 -4.44 16.81
CA PRO A 111 4.03 -5.57 16.31
C PRO A 111 2.51 -5.34 16.53
N HIS A 112 2.06 -4.09 16.60
CA HIS A 112 0.79 -3.71 17.22
C HIS A 112 -0.42 -3.74 16.28
N VAL A 113 -0.27 -4.22 15.05
CA VAL A 113 -1.35 -4.28 14.05
C VAL A 113 -1.59 -5.68 13.52
N THR A 114 -2.83 -5.98 13.15
CA THR A 114 -3.21 -7.18 12.38
C THR A 114 -3.42 -6.86 10.90
N TYR A 115 -3.39 -7.88 10.06
CA TYR A 115 -3.91 -7.78 8.71
C TYR A 115 -5.43 -8.03 8.66
N THR A 116 -6.15 -7.34 7.77
CA THR A 116 -7.57 -7.61 7.47
C THR A 116 -7.82 -7.58 5.97
N LEU A 117 -8.70 -8.46 5.47
CA LEU A 117 -9.14 -8.48 4.07
C LEU A 117 -10.40 -7.63 3.83
N TYR A 118 -11.17 -7.35 4.88
CA TYR A 118 -12.56 -6.90 4.76
C TYR A 118 -12.73 -5.38 4.85
N SER A 119 -11.77 -4.66 5.43
CA SER A 119 -11.87 -3.21 5.61
C SER A 119 -10.72 -2.48 4.93
N SER A 120 -11.08 -1.53 4.06
CA SER A 120 -10.13 -0.58 3.50
C SER A 120 -9.85 0.61 4.42
N THR A 121 -10.61 0.72 5.52
CA THR A 121 -10.48 1.82 6.48
C THR A 121 -9.29 1.55 7.39
N PRO A 122 -8.26 2.42 7.40
CA PRO A 122 -7.10 2.23 8.25
C PRO A 122 -7.45 2.36 9.73
N SER A 123 -6.96 1.42 10.53
CA SER A 123 -7.02 1.47 11.99
C SER A 123 -5.59 1.37 12.53
N PRO A 124 -4.82 2.47 12.60
CA PRO A 124 -3.46 2.42 13.14
C PRO A 124 -3.48 2.05 14.62
N ALA A 125 -2.46 1.32 15.06
CA ALA A 125 -2.19 1.12 16.47
C ALA A 125 -1.84 2.44 17.15
N LYS A 126 -2.33 2.63 18.38
CA LYS A 126 -2.12 3.85 19.16
C LYS A 126 -1.77 3.50 20.60
N GLN A 127 -0.91 4.31 21.21
CA GLN A 127 -0.73 4.26 22.65
C GLN A 127 -1.93 4.91 23.32
N VAL A 128 -2.48 4.21 24.30
CA VAL A 128 -3.57 4.67 25.16
C VAL A 128 -3.12 4.57 26.61
N CYS A 129 -3.61 5.48 27.44
CA CYS A 129 -3.27 5.43 28.85
C CYS A 129 -3.87 4.18 29.50
N SER A 130 -3.05 3.40 30.21
CA SER A 130 -3.48 2.23 30.95
C SER A 130 -3.57 2.48 32.45
N SER A 131 -2.93 3.53 32.96
CA SER A 131 -2.94 3.86 34.39
C SER A 131 -2.71 5.34 34.63
N TYR A 132 -3.38 5.87 35.64
CA TYR A 132 -3.34 7.29 36.03
C TYR A 132 -2.85 7.43 37.48
N ASN A 133 -2.15 8.52 37.79
CA ASN A 133 -1.84 8.89 39.17
C ASN A 133 -3.03 9.58 39.86
N SER A 134 -2.87 9.92 41.14
CA SER A 134 -3.89 10.61 41.95
C SER A 134 -4.29 12.00 41.41
N SER A 135 -3.45 12.62 40.59
CA SER A 135 -3.73 13.89 39.91
C SER A 135 -4.40 13.72 38.54
N GLY A 136 -4.71 12.49 38.13
CA GLY A 136 -5.31 12.19 36.82
C GLY A 136 -4.34 12.26 35.65
N ALA A 137 -3.03 12.38 35.89
CA ALA A 137 -2.02 12.32 34.84
C ALA A 137 -1.72 10.87 34.47
N CYS A 138 -1.54 10.61 33.16
CA CYS A 138 -1.17 9.28 32.69
C CYS A 138 0.24 8.91 33.16
N ILE A 139 0.40 7.74 33.76
CA ILE A 139 1.69 7.23 34.26
C ILE A 139 2.12 5.93 33.59
N ALA A 140 1.22 5.25 32.89
CA ALA A 140 1.54 4.07 32.10
C ALA A 140 0.71 4.05 30.83
N TYR A 141 1.33 3.61 29.74
CA TYR A 141 0.70 3.46 28.44
C TYR A 141 0.67 1.99 28.03
N THR A 142 -0.39 1.63 27.31
CA THR A 142 -0.49 0.35 26.61
C THR A 142 -0.83 0.59 25.14
N TRP A 143 -0.62 -0.42 24.30
CA TRP A 143 -0.97 -0.34 22.89
C TRP A 143 -2.41 -0.81 22.67
N GLN A 144 -3.25 0.11 22.19
CA GLN A 144 -4.48 -0.26 21.52
C GLN A 144 -4.12 -0.80 20.12
N LYS A 145 -4.38 -2.09 19.92
CA LYS A 145 -4.08 -2.79 18.66
C LYS A 145 -4.85 -2.20 17.49
N GLY A 146 -4.16 -2.08 16.36
CA GLY A 146 -4.73 -1.64 15.08
C GLY A 146 -4.97 -2.78 14.09
N SER A 147 -5.49 -2.45 12.92
CA SER A 147 -5.65 -3.36 11.80
C SER A 147 -5.52 -2.62 10.46
N PHE A 148 -4.86 -3.26 9.50
CA PHE A 148 -4.67 -2.74 8.15
C PHE A 148 -4.97 -3.79 7.08
N ARG A 149 -5.60 -3.35 5.99
CA ARG A 149 -5.45 -3.97 4.67
C ARG A 149 -4.32 -3.26 3.91
N CYS A 150 -3.77 -3.86 2.86
CA CYS A 150 -2.67 -3.29 2.07
C CYS A 150 -2.92 -1.86 1.58
N ASP A 151 -4.07 -1.61 0.98
CA ASP A 151 -4.50 -0.28 0.50
C ASP A 151 -4.87 0.67 1.64
N GLY A 152 -5.48 0.16 2.72
CA GLY A 152 -5.72 0.93 3.94
C GLY A 152 -4.43 1.49 4.52
N PHE A 153 -3.38 0.67 4.58
CA PHE A 153 -2.05 1.07 5.03
C PHE A 153 -1.41 2.09 4.08
N THR A 154 -1.46 1.87 2.76
CA THR A 154 -0.97 2.83 1.76
C THR A 154 -1.65 4.20 1.90
N LYS A 155 -3.00 4.24 2.03
CA LYS A 155 -3.78 5.46 2.27
C LYS A 155 -3.40 6.17 3.56
N TRP A 156 -3.24 5.39 4.63
CA TRP A 156 -2.84 5.91 5.93
C TRP A 156 -1.44 6.53 5.88
N LEU A 157 -0.45 5.84 5.31
CA LEU A 157 0.89 6.38 5.13
C LEU A 157 0.89 7.71 4.36
N TYR A 158 0.13 7.79 3.28
CA TYR A 158 0.00 9.02 2.49
C TYR A 158 -0.61 10.17 3.32
N THR A 159 -1.63 9.87 4.13
CA THR A 159 -2.25 10.88 5.01
C THR A 159 -1.29 11.34 6.11
N GLU A 160 -0.64 10.39 6.79
CA GLU A 160 0.31 10.67 7.88
C GLU A 160 1.53 11.45 7.42
N THR A 161 2.02 11.18 6.20
CA THR A 161 3.13 11.92 5.60
C THR A 161 2.72 13.30 5.06
N GLY A 162 1.43 13.60 4.98
CA GLY A 162 0.93 14.90 4.47
C GLY A 162 0.73 14.95 2.97
N ASN A 163 0.67 13.79 2.30
CA ASN A 163 0.58 13.65 0.86
C ASN A 163 -0.86 13.51 0.32
N GLY A 164 -1.84 13.68 1.20
CA GLY A 164 -3.27 13.65 0.89
C GLY A 164 -3.88 12.26 1.04
N ASN A 165 -5.19 12.17 0.84
CA ASN A 165 -5.92 10.91 0.90
C ASN A 165 -6.03 10.31 -0.50
N LEU A 166 -5.43 9.15 -0.72
CA LEU A 166 -5.47 8.47 -2.02
C LEU A 166 -6.89 7.99 -2.39
N GLY A 167 -7.78 7.80 -1.43
CA GLY A 167 -9.14 7.32 -1.67
C GLY A 167 -9.20 5.88 -2.19
N GLY A 168 -10.37 5.47 -2.67
CA GLY A 168 -10.63 4.11 -3.12
C GLY A 168 -10.99 3.14 -1.98
N SER A 169 -11.87 2.18 -2.30
CA SER A 169 -12.31 1.09 -1.42
C SER A 169 -11.65 -0.25 -1.74
N THR A 170 -10.76 -0.28 -2.74
CA THR A 170 -10.00 -1.45 -3.19
C THR A 170 -8.55 -1.06 -3.46
N PRO A 171 -7.60 -2.02 -3.43
CA PRO A 171 -6.22 -1.77 -3.81
C PRO A 171 -6.04 -1.15 -5.18
N ASN A 172 -6.79 -1.61 -6.19
CA ASN A 172 -6.78 -0.99 -7.52
C ASN A 172 -7.34 0.44 -7.50
N GLY A 173 -8.37 0.71 -6.68
CA GLY A 173 -8.92 2.06 -6.51
C GLY A 173 -7.92 3.03 -5.87
N THR A 174 -7.20 2.59 -4.83
CA THR A 174 -6.13 3.38 -4.19
C THR A 174 -4.94 3.58 -5.13
N PHE A 175 -4.54 2.55 -5.88
CA PHE A 175 -3.47 2.63 -6.87
C PHE A 175 -3.80 3.63 -7.98
N ASN A 176 -5.04 3.64 -8.49
CA ASN A 176 -5.49 4.57 -9.53
C ASN A 176 -6.00 5.92 -9.00
N SER A 177 -5.61 6.30 -7.77
CA SER A 177 -5.93 7.62 -7.22
C SER A 177 -5.56 8.74 -8.19
N SER A 178 -6.41 9.78 -8.26
CA SER A 178 -6.12 10.98 -9.05
C SER A 178 -4.92 11.78 -8.52
N LEU A 179 -4.49 11.52 -7.28
CA LEU A 179 -3.26 12.09 -6.72
C LEU A 179 -1.98 11.46 -7.28
N LEU A 180 -2.11 10.35 -8.02
CA LEU A 180 -1.01 9.56 -8.52
C LEU A 180 -0.99 9.54 -10.06
N THR A 181 0.18 9.78 -10.62
CA THR A 181 0.44 9.68 -12.06
C THR A 181 1.30 8.46 -12.36
N ILE A 182 1.15 7.87 -13.55
CA ILE A 182 1.99 6.72 -13.96
C ILE A 182 3.45 7.15 -13.97
N THR A 183 4.31 6.40 -13.28
CA THR A 183 5.76 6.56 -13.46
C THR A 183 6.10 6.04 -14.84
N ARG A 184 6.55 6.93 -15.74
CA ARG A 184 7.06 6.48 -17.03
C ARG A 184 8.38 5.73 -16.79
N ALA A 185 8.51 4.60 -17.48
CA ALA A 185 9.69 3.73 -17.47
C ALA A 185 10.97 4.51 -17.84
#